data_AF-A0A7Y2T8W2-F1
#
_entry.id   AF-A0A7Y2T8W2-F1
#
_cell.length_a   1.000
_cell.length_b   1.000
_cell.length_c   1.000
_cell.angle_alpha   90.00
_cell.angle_beta   90.00
_cell.angle_gamma   90.00
#
_symmetry.space_group_name_H-M   'P 1'
#
loop_
_entity.id
_entity.type
_entity.pdbx_description
1 polymer ?
#
loop_
_entity_poly.entity_id
_entity_poly.type
_entity_poly.pdbx_seq_one_letter_code
_entity_poly.pdbx_strand_id
1 'polypeptide(L)'
;MADPILDIGRFTLQGAPPMQPTQFMDAVHAVIKRDPSYDVGAYYFLKDALDFTVKRVMENNAGEHRHVAASELLIGFRDLALQEFGPMASTMMKEWRLLSCTDIGTMVFQLIDEGVFGKQDSDTMEDFAELFPLHKTLDAPFLPKNIASRRSSESLPFGVSS
;
A
#
# COMPACT_ATOMS: atom_id res chain seq x y z
N MET A 1 -35.82 14.30 -18.84
CA MET A 1 -34.40 14.69 -18.72
C MET A 1 -34.16 14.99 -17.25
N ALA A 2 -33.51 14.08 -16.55
CA ALA A 2 -33.03 14.27 -15.19
C ALA A 2 -31.69 13.55 -15.12
N ASP A 3 -30.63 14.30 -14.84
CA ASP A 3 -29.33 13.76 -14.46
C ASP A 3 -29.44 13.11 -13.07
N PRO A 4 -28.82 11.94 -12.86
CA PRO A 4 -28.34 11.61 -11.54
C PRO A 4 -26.86 11.20 -11.61
N ILE A 5 -26.04 12.10 -11.07
CA ILE A 5 -25.03 11.80 -10.05
C ILE A 5 -24.00 10.72 -10.43
N LEU A 6 -22.78 11.21 -10.61
CA LEU A 6 -21.50 10.50 -10.61
C LEU A 6 -21.45 9.46 -9.47
N ASP A 7 -21.81 8.22 -9.79
CA ASP A 7 -21.74 7.04 -8.92
C ASP A 7 -20.27 6.57 -8.83
N ILE A 8 -19.48 7.29 -8.03
CA ILE A 8 -18.11 6.90 -7.69
C ILE A 8 -18.22 5.83 -6.59
N GLY A 9 -18.52 4.61 -7.00
CA GLY A 9 -18.56 3.42 -6.17
C GLY A 9 -18.08 2.21 -6.97
N ARG A 10 -16.80 2.19 -7.37
CA ARG A 10 -16.25 1.07 -8.17
C ARG A 10 -15.14 0.34 -7.43
N PHE A 11 -15.59 -0.60 -6.60
CA PHE A 11 -14.85 -1.79 -6.18
C PHE A 11 -15.63 -3.01 -6.61
N THR A 12 -15.16 -3.74 -7.63
CA THR A 12 -15.67 -5.07 -7.94
C THR A 12 -14.51 -6.05 -7.98
N LEU A 13 -14.33 -6.77 -6.87
CA LEU A 13 -13.93 -8.17 -6.91
C LEU A 13 -15.15 -8.91 -7.48
N GLN A 14 -14.96 -9.73 -8.51
CA GLN A 14 -16.05 -10.35 -9.28
C GLN A 14 -17.19 -10.86 -8.37
N GLY A 15 -18.37 -10.21 -8.43
CA GLY A 15 -19.60 -10.68 -7.80
C GLY A 15 -19.99 -10.12 -6.42
N ALA A 16 -19.21 -9.22 -5.80
CA ALA A 16 -19.60 -8.59 -4.53
C ALA A 16 -20.37 -7.25 -4.75
N PRO A 17 -21.46 -6.99 -4.00
CA PRO A 17 -22.18 -5.70 -4.07
C PRO A 17 -21.29 -4.52 -3.67
N PRO A 18 -21.60 -3.27 -4.10
CA PRO A 18 -20.81 -2.10 -3.73
C PRO A 18 -20.70 -1.99 -2.21
N MET A 19 -19.45 -2.01 -1.73
CA MET A 19 -19.12 -1.97 -0.31
C MET A 19 -19.74 -0.73 0.33
N GLN A 20 -20.71 -0.94 1.22
CA GLN A 20 -21.31 0.16 1.97
C GLN A 20 -20.31 0.62 3.05
N PRO A 21 -20.07 1.94 3.24
CA PRO A 21 -19.09 2.45 4.20
C PRO A 21 -19.27 1.91 5.62
N THR A 22 -20.51 1.64 6.02
CA THR A 22 -20.85 1.04 7.32
C THR A 22 -20.39 -0.42 7.42
N GLN A 23 -20.54 -1.20 6.35
CA GLN A 23 -20.14 -2.62 6.34
C GLN A 23 -18.62 -2.79 6.48
N PHE A 24 -17.83 -1.93 5.84
CA PHE A 24 -16.38 -1.95 6.00
C PHE A 24 -15.95 -1.66 7.44
N MET A 25 -16.49 -0.59 8.02
CA MET A 25 -16.14 -0.18 9.39
C MET A 25 -16.51 -1.27 10.41
N ASP A 26 -17.70 -1.86 10.26
CA ASP A 26 -18.15 -2.95 11.15
C ASP A 26 -17.24 -4.18 11.06
N ALA A 27 -16.82 -4.54 9.84
CA ALA A 27 -15.88 -5.63 9.62
C ALA A 27 -14.49 -5.34 10.23
N VAL A 28 -13.95 -4.14 10.03
CA VAL A 28 -12.66 -3.75 10.66
C VAL A 28 -12.76 -3.84 12.18
N HIS A 29 -13.86 -3.38 12.77
CA HIS A 29 -14.09 -3.53 14.21
C HIS A 29 -14.18 -5.00 14.64
N ALA A 30 -14.82 -5.86 13.85
CA ALA A 30 -14.90 -7.29 14.12
C ALA A 30 -13.52 -7.96 14.06
N VAL A 31 -12.71 -7.64 13.05
CA VAL A 31 -11.33 -8.13 12.91
C VAL A 31 -10.50 -7.70 14.11
N ILE A 32 -10.44 -6.41 14.44
CA ILE A 32 -9.61 -5.89 15.54
C ILE A 32 -10.02 -6.49 16.88
N LYS A 33 -11.33 -6.71 17.10
CA LYS A 33 -11.83 -7.36 18.31
C LYS A 33 -11.35 -8.82 18.45
N ARG A 34 -11.19 -9.52 17.33
CA ARG A 34 -10.71 -10.91 17.29
C ARG A 34 -9.17 -10.99 17.33
N ASP A 35 -8.52 -10.11 16.58
CA ASP A 35 -7.07 -10.09 16.37
C ASP A 35 -6.55 -8.64 16.23
N PRO A 36 -6.03 -8.04 17.32
CA PRO A 36 -5.53 -6.67 17.33
C PRO A 36 -4.06 -6.58 16.85
N SER A 37 -3.65 -7.40 15.88
CA SER A 37 -2.27 -7.42 15.38
C SER A 37 -1.88 -6.15 14.62
N TYR A 38 -2.83 -5.49 13.97
CA TYR A 38 -2.64 -4.29 13.15
C TYR A 38 -3.51 -3.13 13.63
N ASP A 39 -3.02 -1.91 13.46
CA ASP A 39 -3.77 -0.70 13.80
C ASP A 39 -4.98 -0.50 12.87
N VAL A 40 -6.03 0.14 13.38
CA VAL A 40 -7.23 0.46 12.60
C VAL A 40 -6.90 1.27 11.35
N GLY A 41 -5.94 2.20 11.44
CA GLY A 41 -5.49 3.03 10.34
C GLY A 41 -4.90 2.22 9.17
N ALA A 42 -4.27 1.08 9.45
CA ALA A 42 -3.75 0.21 8.39
C ALA A 42 -4.85 -0.43 7.54
N TYR A 43 -5.99 -0.80 8.13
CA TYR A 43 -7.11 -1.33 7.36
C TYR A 43 -7.75 -0.26 6.46
N TYR A 44 -7.92 0.95 6.98
CA TYR A 44 -8.41 2.08 6.16
C TYR A 44 -7.44 2.40 5.03
N PHE A 45 -6.14 2.44 5.33
CA PHE A 45 -5.13 2.66 4.30
C PHE A 45 -5.07 1.51 3.27
N LEU A 46 -5.27 0.25 3.68
CA LEU A 46 -5.39 -0.89 2.78
C LEU A 46 -6.57 -0.73 1.81
N LYS A 47 -7.72 -0.29 2.31
CA LYS A 47 -8.89 0.02 1.45
C LYS A 47 -8.52 1.09 0.42
N ASP A 48 -7.90 2.18 0.84
CA ASP A 48 -7.53 3.28 -0.06
C ASP A 48 -6.43 2.87 -1.06
N ALA A 49 -5.49 2.03 -0.66
CA ALA A 49 -4.47 1.44 -1.53
C ALA A 49 -5.09 0.50 -2.58
N LEU A 50 -6.07 -0.29 -2.18
CA LEU A 50 -6.82 -1.12 -3.10
C LEU A 50 -7.57 -0.20 -4.09
N ASP A 51 -8.26 0.84 -3.60
CA ASP A 51 -8.94 1.89 -4.39
C ASP A 51 -8.04 2.50 -5.46
N PHE A 52 -6.85 2.91 -5.05
CA PHE A 52 -5.82 3.41 -5.92
C PHE A 52 -5.42 2.39 -7.00
N THR A 53 -5.24 1.14 -6.61
CA THR A 53 -4.77 0.06 -7.51
C THR A 53 -5.82 -0.28 -8.57
N VAL A 54 -7.09 -0.43 -8.19
CA VAL A 54 -8.17 -0.73 -9.16
C VAL A 54 -8.29 0.37 -10.20
N LYS A 55 -8.30 1.64 -9.78
CA LYS A 55 -8.36 2.78 -10.72
C LYS A 55 -7.22 2.71 -11.73
N ARG A 56 -6.00 2.47 -11.27
CA ARG A 56 -4.82 2.36 -12.12
C ARG A 56 -4.88 1.15 -13.07
N VAL A 57 -5.35 0.00 -12.60
CA VAL A 57 -5.51 -1.21 -13.44
C VAL A 57 -6.58 -0.97 -14.51
N MET A 58 -7.69 -0.32 -14.17
CA MET A 58 -8.75 0.01 -15.13
C MET A 58 -8.26 0.97 -16.22
N GLU A 59 -7.52 2.02 -15.84
CA GLU A 59 -6.92 2.97 -16.78
C GLU A 59 -5.99 2.28 -17.78
N ASN A 60 -5.24 1.27 -17.32
CA ASN A 60 -4.32 0.50 -18.15
C ASN A 60 -5.00 -0.58 -19.01
N ASN A 61 -6.22 -1.02 -18.67
CA ASN A 61 -6.96 -2.08 -19.36
C ASN A 61 -8.20 -1.55 -20.10
N ALA A 62 -8.11 -0.35 -20.70
CA ALA A 62 -9.18 0.26 -21.48
C ALA A 62 -10.55 0.34 -20.75
N GLY A 63 -10.53 0.43 -19.41
CA GLY A 63 -11.72 0.54 -18.57
C GLY A 63 -12.37 -0.78 -18.14
N GLU A 64 -11.80 -1.93 -18.49
CA GLU A 64 -12.32 -3.23 -18.06
C GLU A 64 -12.05 -3.48 -16.56
N HIS A 65 -13.06 -4.03 -15.88
CA HIS A 65 -12.95 -4.43 -14.48
C HIS A 65 -12.43 -5.85 -14.44
N ARG A 66 -11.30 -6.04 -13.74
CA ARG A 66 -10.72 -7.35 -13.50
C ARG A 66 -10.26 -7.47 -12.06
N HIS A 67 -10.06 -8.71 -11.63
CA HIS A 67 -9.41 -9.02 -10.37
C HIS A 67 -8.02 -8.37 -10.31
N VAL A 68 -7.71 -7.78 -9.14
CA VAL A 68 -6.40 -7.21 -8.84
C VAL A 68 -5.56 -8.30 -8.22
N ALA A 69 -4.43 -8.63 -8.85
CA ALA A 69 -3.51 -9.61 -8.31
C ALA A 69 -2.80 -9.08 -7.05
N ALA A 70 -2.37 -9.97 -6.17
CA ALA A 70 -1.63 -9.60 -4.95
C ALA A 70 -0.42 -8.71 -5.24
N SER A 71 0.32 -9.00 -6.31
CA SER A 71 1.47 -8.18 -6.72
C SER A 71 1.09 -6.76 -7.15
N GLU A 72 -0.04 -6.60 -7.83
CA GLU A 72 -0.54 -5.29 -8.24
C GLU A 72 -0.94 -4.47 -7.01
N LEU A 73 -1.63 -5.11 -6.05
CA LEU A 73 -1.99 -4.49 -4.78
C LEU A 73 -0.75 -4.08 -3.98
N LEU A 74 0.25 -4.95 -3.83
CA LEU A 74 1.47 -4.64 -3.08
C LEU A 74 2.24 -3.47 -3.71
N ILE A 75 2.31 -3.42 -5.04
CA ILE A 75 2.92 -2.30 -5.78
C ILE A 75 2.10 -1.02 -5.57
N GLY A 76 0.78 -1.08 -5.73
CA GLY A 76 -0.10 0.08 -5.56
C GLY A 76 -0.11 0.61 -4.13
N PHE A 77 -0.07 -0.28 -3.14
CA PHE A 77 0.04 0.06 -1.72
C PHE A 77 1.33 0.82 -1.43
N ARG A 78 2.48 0.34 -1.93
CA ARG A 78 3.76 1.03 -1.82
C ARG A 78 3.69 2.41 -2.48
N ASP A 79 3.19 2.48 -3.71
CA ASP A 79 3.16 3.72 -4.49
C ASP A 79 2.26 4.76 -3.81
N LEU A 80 1.09 4.35 -3.31
CA LEU A 80 0.22 5.23 -2.54
C LEU A 80 0.87 5.67 -1.23
N ALA A 81 1.56 4.78 -0.51
CA ALA A 81 2.22 5.14 0.75
C ALA A 81 3.31 6.20 0.53
N LEU A 82 4.09 6.06 -0.54
CA LEU A 82 5.08 7.05 -0.94
C LEU A 82 4.43 8.37 -1.38
N GLN A 83 3.29 8.32 -2.06
CA GLN A 83 2.55 9.50 -2.50
C GLN A 83 1.98 10.30 -1.30
N GLU A 84 1.33 9.62 -0.36
CA GLU A 84 0.61 10.27 0.74
C GLU A 84 1.54 10.70 1.88
N PHE A 85 2.55 9.87 2.21
CA PHE A 85 3.39 10.08 3.39
C PHE A 85 4.84 10.46 3.05
N GLY A 86 5.27 10.27 1.81
CA GLY A 86 6.65 10.54 1.38
C GLY A 86 7.68 9.88 2.30
N PRO A 87 8.63 10.64 2.89
CA PRO A 87 9.67 10.09 3.75
C PRO A 87 9.13 9.46 5.05
N MET A 88 7.88 9.76 5.44
CA MET A 88 7.24 9.18 6.62
C MET A 88 6.54 7.85 6.34
N ALA A 89 6.50 7.38 5.09
CA ALA A 89 5.80 6.15 4.72
C ALA A 89 6.27 4.94 5.54
N SER A 90 7.59 4.74 5.66
CA SER A 90 8.17 3.65 6.45
C SER A 90 7.82 3.74 7.93
N THR A 91 7.73 4.96 8.48
CA THR A 91 7.31 5.19 9.87
C THR A 91 5.86 4.82 10.08
N MET A 92 4.96 5.24 9.19
CA MET A 92 3.53 4.88 9.28
C MET A 92 3.32 3.37 9.25
N MET A 93 4.05 2.64 8.38
CA MET A 93 3.98 1.18 8.35
C MET A 93 4.40 0.56 9.69
N LYS A 94 5.46 1.08 10.33
CA LYS A 94 5.93 0.59 11.64
C LYS A 94 4.92 0.87 12.75
N GLU A 95 4.37 2.08 12.80
CA GLU A 95 3.33 2.45 13.78
C GLU A 95 2.09 1.56 13.66
N TRP A 96 1.72 1.19 12.42
CA TRP A 96 0.64 0.25 12.17
C TRP A 96 1.02 -1.23 12.24
N ARG A 97 2.27 -1.52 12.65
CA ARG A 97 2.81 -2.88 12.82
C ARG A 97 2.88 -3.71 11.54
N LEU A 98 2.95 -3.04 10.39
CA LEU A 98 3.19 -3.65 9.08
C LEU A 98 4.69 -3.74 8.84
N LEU A 99 5.26 -4.94 8.95
CA LEU A 99 6.69 -5.20 8.84
C LEU A 99 7.09 -5.75 7.47
N SER A 100 6.14 -6.35 6.75
CA SER A 100 6.36 -7.10 5.52
C SER A 100 5.16 -7.03 4.57
N CYS A 101 5.35 -7.45 3.32
CA CYS A 101 4.24 -7.62 2.37
C CYS A 101 3.23 -8.68 2.84
N THR A 102 3.68 -9.68 3.59
CA THR A 102 2.83 -10.75 4.12
C THR A 102 1.85 -10.23 5.16
N ASP A 103 2.20 -9.20 5.92
CA ASP A 103 1.28 -8.54 6.86
C ASP A 103 0.12 -7.87 6.12
N ILE A 104 0.40 -7.26 4.96
CA ILE A 104 -0.63 -6.69 4.08
C ILE A 104 -1.57 -7.79 3.57
N GLY A 105 -1.01 -8.92 3.13
CA GLY A 105 -1.80 -10.10 2.75
C GLY A 105 -2.67 -10.62 3.90
N THR A 106 -2.13 -10.66 5.12
CA THR A 106 -2.89 -11.09 6.31
C THR A 106 -4.13 -10.21 6.52
N MET A 107 -3.99 -8.88 6.42
CA MET A 107 -5.14 -7.97 6.51
C MET A 107 -6.16 -8.20 5.40
N VAL A 108 -5.72 -8.45 4.16
CA VAL A 108 -6.62 -8.78 3.04
C VAL A 108 -7.44 -10.03 3.35
N PHE A 109 -6.80 -11.10 3.80
CA PHE A 109 -7.48 -12.35 4.14
C PHE A 109 -8.41 -12.20 5.35
N GLN A 110 -8.03 -11.42 6.37
CA GLN A 110 -8.94 -11.11 7.48
C GLN A 110 -10.21 -10.38 7.01
N LEU A 111 -10.10 -9.49 6.02
CA LEU A 111 -11.26 -8.78 5.44
C LEU A 111 -12.06 -9.65 4.46
N ILE A 112 -11.43 -10.63 3.80
CA ILE A 112 -12.12 -11.69 3.05
C ILE A 112 -12.98 -12.53 3.99
N ASP A 113 -12.43 -12.93 5.14
CA ASP A 113 -13.15 -13.74 6.13
C ASP A 113 -14.38 -13.01 6.71
N GLU A 114 -14.34 -11.67 6.80
CA GLU A 114 -15.50 -10.85 7.16
C GLU A 114 -16.47 -10.58 6.00
N GLY A 115 -16.18 -11.09 4.80
CA GLY A 115 -17.03 -10.96 3.61
C GLY A 115 -17.00 -9.56 2.96
N VAL A 116 -16.03 -8.72 3.32
CA VAL A 116 -15.85 -7.38 2.76
C VAL A 116 -15.19 -7.44 1.38
N PHE A 117 -14.27 -8.39 1.23
CA PHE A 117 -13.56 -8.66 -0.02
C PHE A 117 -13.97 -10.00 -0.60
N GLY A 118 -14.12 -10.07 -1.92
CA GLY A 118 -14.26 -11.31 -2.66
C GLY A 118 -12.92 -12.01 -2.81
N LYS A 119 -12.93 -13.35 -2.77
CA LYS A 119 -11.74 -14.20 -2.98
C LYS A 119 -11.89 -14.97 -4.29
N GLN A 120 -10.79 -15.15 -5.03
CA GLN A 120 -10.70 -16.18 -6.06
C GLN A 120 -10.12 -17.47 -5.48
N ASP A 121 -10.55 -18.63 -5.99
CA ASP A 121 -10.07 -19.94 -5.51
C ASP A 121 -8.54 -20.09 -5.63
N SER A 122 -7.91 -19.34 -6.54
CA SER A 122 -6.47 -19.28 -6.73
C SER A 122 -5.73 -18.34 -5.77
N ASP A 123 -6.43 -17.49 -5.02
CA ASP A 123 -5.78 -16.52 -4.13
C ASP A 123 -5.26 -17.24 -2.87
N THR A 124 -3.94 -17.14 -2.67
CA THR A 124 -3.21 -17.76 -1.58
C THR A 124 -2.42 -16.73 -0.78
N MET A 125 -2.05 -17.07 0.46
CA MET A 125 -1.22 -16.17 1.28
C MET A 125 0.20 -16.06 0.70
N GLU A 126 0.65 -17.10 0.00
CA GLU A 126 1.93 -17.17 -0.69
C GLU A 126 2.04 -16.12 -1.80
N ASP A 127 0.92 -15.68 -2.39
CA ASP A 127 0.91 -14.59 -3.38
C ASP A 127 1.33 -13.24 -2.78
N PHE A 128 1.27 -13.12 -1.44
CA PHE A 128 1.74 -11.97 -0.67
C PHE A 128 3.12 -12.20 -0.04
N ALA A 129 3.79 -13.30 -0.37
CA ALA A 129 5.16 -13.54 0.09
C ALA A 129 6.10 -12.44 -0.44
N GLU A 130 6.91 -11.90 0.47
CA GLU A 130 7.83 -10.76 0.35
C GLU A 130 8.36 -10.41 -1.06
N LEU A 131 7.50 -9.82 -1.91
CA LEU A 131 7.87 -9.36 -3.26
C LEU A 131 9.02 -8.34 -3.23
N PHE A 132 9.05 -7.55 -2.16
CA PHE A 132 10.13 -6.63 -1.85
C PHE A 132 10.19 -6.39 -0.34
N PRO A 133 11.36 -6.02 0.21
CA PRO A 133 11.46 -5.62 1.61
C PRO A 133 10.73 -4.28 1.82
N LEU A 134 9.56 -4.32 2.47
CA LEU A 134 8.62 -3.20 2.57
C LEU A 134 9.31 -1.90 3.03
N HIS A 135 9.89 -1.89 4.23
CA HIS A 135 10.51 -0.68 4.79
C HIS A 135 11.68 -0.16 3.95
N LYS A 136 12.58 -1.06 3.50
CA LYS A 136 13.73 -0.65 2.67
C LYS A 136 13.26 0.03 1.38
N THR A 137 12.18 -0.47 0.79
CA THR A 137 11.62 0.08 -0.44
C THR A 137 10.99 1.45 -0.22
N LEU A 138 10.34 1.66 0.94
CA LEU A 138 9.77 2.96 1.31
C LEU A 138 10.85 3.99 1.68
N ASP A 139 11.95 3.57 2.28
CA ASP A 139 13.06 4.46 2.68
C ASP A 139 13.93 4.87 1.47
N ALA A 140 14.10 3.96 0.49
CA ALA A 140 15.07 4.12 -0.61
C ALA A 140 14.99 5.45 -1.39
N PRO A 141 13.80 6.00 -1.74
CA PRO A 141 13.72 7.26 -2.48
C PRO A 141 14.29 8.48 -1.74
N PHE A 142 14.40 8.41 -0.40
CA PHE A 142 14.77 9.53 0.46
C PHE A 142 16.16 9.41 1.07
N LEU A 143 16.83 8.27 0.87
CA LEU A 143 18.21 8.10 1.32
C LEU A 143 19.16 9.00 0.52
N PRO A 144 20.13 9.66 1.19
CA PRO A 144 21.10 10.49 0.50
C PRO A 144 21.95 9.66 -0.46
N LYS A 145 21.94 10.04 -1.74
CA LYS A 145 22.87 9.51 -2.75
C LYS A 145 24.25 10.05 -2.40
N ASN A 146 25.10 9.17 -1.87
CA ASN A 146 26.42 9.46 -1.29
C ASN A 146 27.12 10.72 -1.85
N ILE A 147 27.41 11.68 -0.95
CA ILE A 147 28.20 12.91 -1.20
C ILE A 147 29.71 12.54 -1.24
N ALA A 148 30.08 11.47 -1.94
CA ALA A 148 31.46 11.00 -2.04
C ALA A 148 32.33 11.84 -3.01
N SER A 149 31.94 13.08 -3.34
CA SER A 149 32.68 13.97 -4.25
C SER A 149 33.10 15.30 -3.64
N ARG A 150 32.89 15.56 -2.34
CA ARG A 150 33.28 16.84 -1.70
C ARG A 150 34.55 16.79 -0.84
N ARG A 151 35.49 15.87 -1.10
CA ARG A 151 36.75 15.82 -0.33
C ARG A 151 37.98 15.50 -1.18
N SER A 152 38.13 16.20 -2.29
CA SER A 152 39.38 16.18 -3.07
C SER A 152 39.63 17.54 -3.72
N SER A 153 39.71 18.60 -2.91
CA SER A 153 40.33 19.88 -3.30
C SER A 153 40.57 20.77 -2.08
N GLU A 154 41.33 20.30 -1.09
CA GLU A 154 41.95 21.23 -0.12
C GLU A 154 43.34 20.72 0.24
N SER A 155 44.24 20.77 -0.75
CA SER A 155 45.68 20.69 -0.54
C SER A 155 46.23 22.10 -0.49
N LEU A 156 46.36 22.66 0.71
CA LEU A 156 47.13 23.89 0.94
C LEU A 156 48.63 23.55 0.89
N PRO A 157 49.46 24.19 0.05
CA PRO A 157 50.89 24.04 0.15
C PRO A 157 51.42 24.87 1.32
N PHE A 158 51.91 24.19 2.36
CA PHE A 158 52.89 24.74 3.29
C PHE A 158 54.18 25.00 2.50
N GLY A 159 54.52 26.27 2.31
CA GLY A 159 55.78 26.71 1.73
C GLY A 159 56.38 27.81 2.59
N VAL A 160 57.19 27.40 3.58
CA VAL A 160 58.13 28.29 4.27
C VAL A 160 59.16 28.77 3.24
N SER A 161 59.45 30.07 3.21
CA SER A 161 60.62 30.59 2.53
C SER A 161 61.27 31.73 3.33
N SER A 162 62.52 31.43 3.72
CA SER A 162 63.69 32.25 4.07
C SER A 162 63.57 33.30 5.15
#